data_AF-A0A368FE05-F1
#
_entry.id   AF-A0A368FE05-F1
#
_cell.length_a   1.000
_cell.length_b   1.000
_cell.length_c   1.000
_cell.angle_alpha   90.00
_cell.angle_beta   90.00
_cell.angle_gamma   90.00
#
_symmetry.space_group_name_H-M   'P 1'
#
loop_
_entity.id
_entity.type
_entity.pdbx_description
1 polymer ?
#
loop_
_entity_poly.entity_id
_entity_poly.type
_entity_poly.pdbx_seq_one_letter_code
_entity_poly.pdbx_strand_id
1 'polypeptide(L)'
;MLTALIFTSLFTLASSSELGAAFGDAAVSQLVRHAAAKVLQEPRVAEVILKTRESPALGSLAHLDILNRISYKNLSVVFHDDSLHVVVDRLSLLSHGNLSEVFWPFGMGEQVLDIGLQLHRGEIRLDAEDTSFSLGDCLLVGTELAASAPGHWIADKGVSAIASLMQPMLDSVLCNAIRHQIGSMETSTVMKFPVYDVIPEQLRRYVTKNDTTLFYRLKSLKVDDHQLTARAQLQWVDIVSDDRFALVQMLTCLGE
;
A
#
# COMPACT_ATOMS: atom_id res chain seq x y z
N MET A 1 -51.79 19.96 -0.54
CA MET A 1 -51.05 18.71 -0.84
C MET A 1 -49.75 18.97 -1.63
N LEU A 2 -49.73 19.88 -2.62
CA LEU A 2 -48.50 20.23 -3.35
C LEU A 2 -47.37 20.81 -2.46
N THR A 3 -47.72 21.63 -1.46
CA THR A 3 -46.75 22.24 -0.54
C THR A 3 -46.10 21.24 0.42
N ALA A 4 -46.81 20.17 0.78
CA ALA A 4 -46.28 19.09 1.61
C ALA A 4 -45.28 18.21 0.82
N LEU A 5 -45.53 18.01 -0.48
CA LEU A 5 -44.63 17.30 -1.40
C LEU A 5 -43.34 18.07 -1.71
N ILE A 6 -43.40 19.40 -1.74
CA ILE A 6 -42.21 20.25 -1.91
C ILE A 6 -41.38 20.26 -0.62
N PHE A 7 -42.02 20.28 0.56
CA PHE A 7 -41.29 20.20 1.82
C PHE A 7 -40.62 18.82 2.01
N THR A 8 -41.28 17.72 1.66
CA THR A 8 -40.65 16.38 1.72
C THR A 8 -39.60 16.16 0.65
N SER A 9 -39.67 16.82 -0.53
CA SER A 9 -38.58 16.77 -1.52
C SER A 9 -37.39 17.67 -1.18
N LEU A 10 -37.58 18.72 -0.37
CA LEU A 10 -36.47 19.54 0.14
C LEU A 10 -35.71 18.86 1.29
N PHE A 11 -36.36 18.01 2.08
CA PHE A 11 -35.72 17.31 3.19
C PHE A 11 -34.90 16.07 2.78
N THR A 12 -34.99 15.63 1.52
CA THR A 12 -34.13 14.58 0.96
C THR A 12 -32.86 15.12 0.29
N LEU A 13 -32.67 16.45 0.26
CA LEU A 13 -31.41 17.06 -0.18
C LEU A 13 -30.32 16.94 0.90
N ALA A 14 -29.57 15.85 0.75
CA ALA A 14 -28.12 15.85 0.85
C ALA A 14 -27.49 16.22 2.20
N SER A 15 -27.47 15.26 3.13
CA SER A 15 -26.38 15.13 4.10
C SER A 15 -25.12 14.56 3.44
N SER A 16 -24.70 15.13 2.31
CA SER A 16 -23.40 14.82 1.72
C SER A 16 -22.54 16.07 1.76
N SER A 17 -21.54 16.04 2.63
CA SER A 17 -20.55 17.12 2.71
C SER A 17 -19.45 16.83 1.71
N GLU A 18 -19.07 17.82 0.91
CA GLU A 18 -17.88 17.72 0.05
C GLU A 18 -16.70 18.33 0.78
N LEU A 19 -15.60 17.58 0.87
CA LEU A 19 -14.35 18.02 1.44
C LEU A 19 -13.30 18.07 0.34
N GLY A 20 -12.73 19.26 0.14
CA GLY A 20 -11.60 19.47 -0.75
C GLY A 20 -10.35 19.78 0.06
N ALA A 21 -9.23 19.14 -0.29
CA ALA A 21 -7.92 19.46 0.26
C ALA A 21 -6.92 19.66 -0.88
N ALA A 22 -6.07 20.66 -0.75
CA ALA A 22 -4.97 20.94 -1.67
C ALA A 22 -3.66 20.84 -0.90
N PHE A 23 -2.70 20.09 -1.44
CA PHE A 23 -1.40 19.85 -0.83
C PHE A 23 -0.28 20.24 -1.79
N GLY A 24 0.67 21.05 -1.30
CA GLY A 24 1.88 21.39 -2.06
C GLY A 24 2.93 20.28 -2.03
N ASP A 25 3.79 20.25 -3.05
CA ASP A 25 4.94 19.33 -3.20
C ASP A 25 5.80 19.18 -1.93
N ALA A 26 6.15 20.27 -1.27
CA ALA A 26 6.96 20.28 -0.05
C ALA A 26 6.22 19.62 1.12
N ALA A 27 4.93 19.91 1.27
CA ALA A 27 4.09 19.36 2.35
C ALA A 27 3.89 17.85 2.16
N VAL A 28 3.58 17.42 0.93
CA VAL A 28 3.43 15.99 0.60
C VAL A 28 4.76 15.26 0.77
N SER A 29 5.87 15.83 0.27
CA SER A 29 7.19 15.25 0.47
C SER A 29 7.54 15.07 1.94
N GLN A 30 7.20 16.03 2.81
CA GLN A 30 7.40 15.90 4.25
C GLN A 30 6.51 14.83 4.88
N LEU A 31 5.24 14.76 4.49
CA LEU A 31 4.30 13.73 4.98
C LEU A 31 4.76 12.33 4.57
N VAL A 32 5.14 12.14 3.29
CA VAL A 32 5.62 10.85 2.80
C VAL A 32 6.94 10.49 3.46
N ARG A 33 7.88 11.43 3.63
CA ARG A 33 9.11 11.17 4.41
C ARG A 33 8.81 10.74 5.84
N HIS A 34 7.87 11.41 6.51
CA HIS A 34 7.51 11.07 7.89
C HIS A 34 6.85 9.69 7.97
N ALA A 35 5.90 9.40 7.09
CA ALA A 35 5.24 8.10 7.00
C ALA A 35 6.25 7.00 6.64
N ALA A 36 7.10 7.21 5.65
CA ALA A 36 8.16 6.29 5.25
C ALA A 36 9.17 6.08 6.38
N ALA A 37 9.58 7.13 7.11
CA ALA A 37 10.46 6.98 8.26
C ALA A 37 9.80 6.09 9.34
N LYS A 38 8.53 6.34 9.67
CA LYS A 38 7.80 5.55 10.66
C LYS A 38 7.57 4.10 10.23
N VAL A 39 7.26 3.88 8.96
CA VAL A 39 6.88 2.55 8.43
C VAL A 39 8.10 1.71 8.07
N LEU A 40 9.13 2.32 7.45
CA LEU A 40 10.27 1.60 6.86
C LEU A 40 11.48 1.50 7.79
N GLN A 41 11.64 2.38 8.78
CA GLN A 41 12.79 2.33 9.68
C GLN A 41 12.64 1.30 10.80
N GLU A 42 11.41 0.95 11.17
CA GLU A 42 11.17 -0.12 12.15
C GLU A 42 11.42 -1.48 11.50
N PRO A 43 12.33 -2.30 12.03
CA PRO A 43 12.59 -3.62 11.47
C PRO A 43 11.32 -4.48 11.59
N ARG A 44 10.88 -5.05 10.47
CA ARG A 44 9.70 -5.91 10.41
C ARG A 44 10.14 -7.37 10.38
N VAL A 45 9.58 -8.15 11.29
CA VAL A 45 9.70 -9.61 11.30
C VAL A 45 8.66 -10.18 10.35
N ALA A 46 9.08 -11.02 9.41
CA ALA A 46 8.19 -11.79 8.56
C ALA A 46 8.51 -13.28 8.72
N GLU A 47 7.49 -14.07 9.06
CA GLU A 47 7.59 -15.51 9.21
C GLU A 47 7.03 -16.18 7.95
N VAL A 48 7.83 -16.99 7.28
CA VAL A 48 7.44 -17.74 6.09
C VAL A 48 7.59 -19.23 6.36
N ILE A 49 6.47 -19.95 6.37
CA ILE A 49 6.45 -21.40 6.57
C ILE A 49 6.14 -22.09 5.25
N LEU A 50 7.08 -22.88 4.75
CA LEU A 50 6.89 -23.71 3.57
C LEU A 50 6.28 -25.06 3.98
N LYS A 51 5.07 -25.33 3.50
CA LYS A 51 4.34 -26.59 3.77
C LYS A 51 4.10 -27.35 2.47
N THR A 52 4.09 -28.69 2.56
CA THR A 52 3.73 -29.56 1.41
C THR A 52 2.26 -29.46 1.01
N ARG A 53 1.38 -29.17 2.00
CA ARG A 53 -0.08 -29.04 1.88
C ARG A 53 -0.62 -28.30 3.11
N GLU A 54 -1.86 -27.82 3.06
CA GLU A 54 -2.50 -27.07 4.16
C GLU A 54 -2.47 -27.83 5.50
N SER A 55 -2.68 -29.15 5.48
CA SER A 55 -2.58 -30.06 6.63
C SER A 55 -1.53 -31.14 6.37
N PRO A 56 -0.24 -30.86 6.64
CA PRO A 56 0.82 -31.78 6.29
C PRO A 56 0.94 -32.89 7.34
N ALA A 57 1.07 -34.15 6.88
CA ALA A 57 1.31 -35.31 7.75
C ALA A 57 2.78 -35.41 8.23
N LEU A 58 3.65 -34.59 7.64
CA LEU A 58 5.05 -34.36 8.03
C LEU A 58 5.16 -32.87 8.43
N GLY A 59 6.11 -32.49 9.26
CA GLY A 59 6.33 -31.09 9.66
C GLY A 59 6.58 -30.12 8.49
N SER A 60 6.82 -28.84 8.79
CA SER A 60 7.22 -27.85 7.79
C SER A 60 8.45 -28.31 7.00
N LEU A 61 8.51 -27.95 5.72
CA LEU A 61 9.68 -28.23 4.87
C LEU A 61 10.81 -27.24 5.07
N ALA A 62 10.45 -26.04 5.53
CA ALA A 62 11.35 -24.97 5.89
C ALA A 62 10.55 -23.91 6.65
N HIS A 63 11.18 -23.32 7.64
CA HIS A 63 10.68 -22.18 8.38
C HIS A 63 11.70 -21.06 8.26
N LEU A 64 11.26 -19.89 7.81
CA LEU A 64 12.13 -18.75 7.51
C LEU A 64 11.65 -17.54 8.29
N ASP A 65 12.43 -17.14 9.28
CA ASP A 65 12.22 -15.93 10.06
C ASP A 65 13.08 -14.80 9.49
N ILE A 66 12.46 -13.77 8.90
CA ILE A 66 13.17 -12.69 8.20
C ILE A 66 13.03 -11.38 8.96
N LEU A 67 14.17 -10.76 9.25
CA LEU A 67 14.29 -9.39 9.73
C LEU A 67 14.64 -8.46 8.57
N ASN A 68 13.71 -7.60 8.20
CA ASN A 68 13.89 -6.65 7.10
C ASN A 68 14.18 -5.26 7.65
N ARG A 69 15.26 -4.65 7.17
CA ARG A 69 15.63 -3.27 7.45
C ARG A 69 15.73 -2.49 6.14
N ILE A 70 14.88 -1.48 5.99
CA ILE A 70 14.87 -0.61 4.83
C ILE A 70 15.45 0.75 5.23
N SER A 71 16.34 1.29 4.42
CA SER A 71 16.86 2.65 4.59
C SER A 71 16.99 3.37 3.26
N TYR A 72 16.90 4.69 3.28
CA TYR A 72 17.00 5.55 2.10
C TYR A 72 17.68 6.86 2.48
N LYS A 73 18.37 7.51 1.53
CA LYS A 73 18.99 8.83 1.80
C LYS A 73 17.98 9.96 1.62
N ASN A 74 17.25 9.93 0.52
CA ASN A 74 16.32 10.98 0.15
C ASN A 74 15.09 10.35 -0.50
N LEU A 75 13.95 10.95 -0.22
CA LEU A 75 12.69 10.59 -0.82
C LEU A 75 11.95 11.89 -1.10
N SER A 76 11.58 12.14 -2.33
CA SER A 76 10.87 13.36 -2.73
C SER A 76 9.74 13.04 -3.67
N VAL A 77 8.69 13.86 -3.57
CA VAL A 77 7.54 13.81 -4.46
C VAL A 77 7.50 15.14 -5.20
N VAL A 78 7.54 15.07 -6.53
CA VAL A 78 7.44 16.21 -7.43
C VAL A 78 6.14 16.08 -8.20
N PHE A 79 5.35 17.16 -8.24
CA PHE A 79 4.13 17.22 -9.02
C PHE A 79 4.40 17.84 -10.37
N HIS A 80 3.86 17.21 -11.40
CA HIS A 80 3.78 17.70 -12.76
C HIS A 80 2.33 17.64 -13.21
N ASP A 81 1.99 18.36 -14.28
CA ASP A 81 0.67 18.28 -14.90
C ASP A 81 0.25 16.81 -15.10
N ASP A 82 -0.88 16.44 -14.48
CA ASP A 82 -1.48 15.11 -14.45
C ASP A 82 -0.57 13.95 -13.97
N SER A 83 0.57 14.23 -13.32
CA SER A 83 1.50 13.18 -12.90
C SER A 83 2.30 13.50 -11.63
N LEU A 84 2.58 12.45 -10.87
CA LEU A 84 3.30 12.49 -9.61
C LEU A 84 4.58 11.67 -9.75
N HIS A 85 5.72 12.33 -9.56
CA HIS A 85 7.03 11.71 -9.67
C HIS A 85 7.60 11.48 -8.28
N VAL A 86 7.73 10.22 -7.90
CA VAL A 86 8.41 9.80 -6.67
C VAL A 86 9.85 9.46 -7.00
N VAL A 87 10.78 10.19 -6.39
CA VAL A 87 12.21 9.95 -6.54
C VAL A 87 12.79 9.49 -5.21
N VAL A 88 13.48 8.35 -5.23
CA VAL A 88 14.15 7.77 -4.06
C VAL A 88 15.63 7.59 -4.36
N ASP A 89 16.48 8.18 -3.53
CA ASP A 89 17.94 8.08 -3.66
C ASP A 89 18.52 7.15 -2.61
N ARG A 90 19.44 6.28 -3.06
CA ARG A 90 20.23 5.35 -2.25
C ARG A 90 19.35 4.53 -1.30
N LEU A 91 18.39 3.81 -1.88
CA LEU A 91 17.59 2.84 -1.15
C LEU A 91 18.43 1.60 -0.89
N SER A 92 18.41 1.10 0.33
CA SER A 92 18.99 -0.17 0.70
C SER A 92 18.01 -0.97 1.54
N LEU A 93 17.81 -2.22 1.15
CA LEU A 93 17.06 -3.21 1.90
C LEU A 93 18.04 -4.29 2.32
N LEU A 94 18.18 -4.46 3.63
CA LEU A 94 18.94 -5.54 4.23
C LEU A 94 17.95 -6.48 4.90
N SER A 95 17.96 -7.74 4.46
CA SER A 95 17.11 -8.79 4.95
C SER A 95 17.98 -9.87 5.56
N HIS A 96 17.82 -10.10 6.86
CA HIS A 96 18.53 -11.12 7.61
C HIS A 96 17.54 -12.21 8.01
N GLY A 97 17.73 -13.41 7.50
CA GLY A 97 16.82 -14.54 7.70
C GLY A 97 17.48 -15.67 8.47
N ASN A 98 16.73 -16.32 9.36
CA ASN A 98 17.08 -17.65 9.86
C ASN A 98 16.17 -18.69 9.19
N LEU A 99 16.78 -19.60 8.45
CA LEU A 99 16.13 -20.70 7.78
C LEU A 99 16.35 -21.97 8.60
N SER A 100 15.29 -22.45 9.26
CA SER A 100 15.29 -23.72 10.00
C SER A 100 14.48 -24.79 9.26
N GLU A 101 14.61 -26.04 9.72
CA GLU A 101 13.80 -27.19 9.26
C GLU A 101 13.93 -27.57 7.77
N VAL A 102 15.07 -27.29 7.12
CA VAL A 102 15.26 -27.58 5.69
C VAL A 102 15.35 -29.10 5.42
N PHE A 103 14.29 -29.69 4.85
CA PHE A 103 14.28 -31.11 4.48
C PHE A 103 14.66 -31.36 3.02
N TRP A 104 15.76 -32.09 2.79
CA TRP A 104 16.19 -32.82 1.56
C TRP A 104 16.47 -32.00 0.27
N PRO A 105 17.53 -32.31 -0.52
CA PRO A 105 18.46 -33.43 -0.41
C PRO A 105 19.77 -33.19 0.33
N PHE A 106 20.01 -31.97 0.83
CA PHE A 106 21.34 -31.62 1.36
C PHE A 106 21.44 -31.52 2.88
N GLY A 107 20.34 -31.71 3.63
CA GLY A 107 20.37 -31.76 5.10
C GLY A 107 21.09 -30.57 5.73
N MET A 108 20.81 -29.35 5.26
CA MET A 108 21.64 -28.18 5.54
C MET A 108 21.47 -27.61 6.96
N GLY A 109 20.60 -28.19 7.80
CA GLY A 109 20.37 -27.69 9.16
C GLY A 109 19.83 -26.26 9.19
N GLU A 110 19.98 -25.58 10.32
CA GLU A 110 19.70 -24.15 10.43
C GLU A 110 20.73 -23.35 9.62
N GLN A 111 20.24 -22.45 8.77
CA GLN A 111 21.06 -21.61 7.90
C GLN A 111 20.67 -20.16 8.06
N VAL A 112 21.67 -19.30 8.24
CA VAL A 112 21.47 -17.86 8.19
C VAL A 112 21.56 -17.41 6.74
N LEU A 113 20.59 -16.63 6.30
CA LEU A 113 20.49 -16.08 4.96
C LEU A 113 20.55 -14.55 5.04
N ASP A 114 21.52 -13.96 4.37
CA ASP A 114 21.62 -12.51 4.22
C ASP A 114 21.29 -12.13 2.79
N ILE A 115 20.32 -11.24 2.60
CA ILE A 115 19.96 -10.66 1.31
C ILE A 115 20.14 -9.14 1.43
N GLY A 116 20.96 -8.57 0.56
CA GLY A 116 21.14 -7.14 0.40
C GLY A 116 20.67 -6.69 -0.97
N LEU A 117 19.71 -5.80 -1.00
CA LEU A 117 19.30 -5.07 -2.20
C LEU A 117 19.73 -3.61 -2.05
N GLN A 118 20.50 -3.10 -2.99
CA GLN A 118 20.86 -1.69 -3.07
C GLN A 118 20.34 -1.10 -4.38
N LEU A 119 19.84 0.13 -4.32
CA LEU A 119 19.33 0.88 -5.44
C LEU A 119 19.89 2.30 -5.36
N HIS A 120 20.66 2.70 -6.37
CA HIS A 120 21.28 4.03 -6.38
C HIS A 120 20.23 5.12 -6.53
N ARG A 121 19.29 4.95 -7.46
CA ARG A 121 18.20 5.89 -7.70
C ARG A 121 17.00 5.15 -8.28
N GLY A 122 15.82 5.37 -7.69
CA GLY A 122 14.54 4.90 -8.20
C GLY A 122 13.65 6.07 -8.54
N GLU A 123 13.05 6.04 -9.72
CA GLU A 123 12.08 7.02 -10.19
C GLU A 123 10.80 6.29 -10.57
N ILE A 124 9.70 6.73 -9.96
CA ILE A 124 8.38 6.15 -10.16
C ILE A 124 7.46 7.30 -10.57
N ARG A 125 6.92 7.23 -11.78
CA ARG A 125 5.92 8.17 -12.29
C ARG A 125 4.54 7.53 -12.14
N LEU A 126 3.68 8.21 -11.40
CA LEU A 126 2.28 7.87 -11.25
C LEU A 126 1.45 8.86 -12.06
N ASP A 127 0.67 8.38 -13.00
CA ASP A 127 -0.26 9.22 -13.76
C ASP A 127 -1.58 9.30 -12.97
N ALA A 128 -2.10 10.52 -12.84
CA ALA A 128 -3.34 10.77 -12.15
C ALA A 128 -4.52 10.56 -13.11
N GLU A 129 -5.42 9.68 -12.72
CA GLU A 129 -6.69 9.45 -13.40
C GLU A 129 -7.81 9.92 -12.46
N ASP A 130 -8.96 10.33 -13.00
CA ASP A 130 -10.03 11.08 -12.30
C ASP A 130 -10.24 10.73 -10.81
N THR A 131 -10.13 9.45 -10.44
CA THR A 131 -10.21 8.99 -9.03
C THR A 131 -9.14 7.97 -8.61
N SER A 132 -8.10 7.76 -9.41
CA SER A 132 -7.08 6.73 -9.21
C SER A 132 -5.68 7.21 -9.62
N PHE A 133 -4.66 6.45 -9.24
CA PHE A 133 -3.33 6.60 -9.80
C PHE A 133 -2.95 5.32 -10.52
N SER A 134 -2.39 5.45 -11.72
CA SER A 134 -1.79 4.34 -12.46
C SER A 134 -0.28 4.51 -12.53
N LEU A 135 0.45 3.39 -12.62
CA LEU A 135 1.90 3.44 -12.77
C LEU A 135 2.25 3.67 -14.25
N GLY A 136 2.68 4.88 -14.58
CA GLY A 136 3.22 5.25 -15.88
C GLY A 136 4.60 4.63 -16.10
N ASP A 137 5.64 5.35 -15.68
CA ASP A 137 7.04 4.93 -15.82
C ASP A 137 7.64 4.45 -14.50
N CYS A 138 8.50 3.44 -14.58
CA CYS A 138 9.29 2.96 -13.45
C CYS A 138 10.73 2.74 -13.91
N LEU A 139 11.64 3.52 -13.37
CA LEU A 139 13.06 3.50 -13.70
C LEU A 139 13.87 3.23 -12.42
N LEU A 140 14.59 2.12 -12.41
CA LEU A 140 15.47 1.74 -11.32
C LEU A 140 16.90 1.76 -11.87
N VAL A 141 17.78 2.54 -11.24
CA VAL A 141 19.16 2.74 -11.69
C VAL A 141 20.12 2.22 -10.64
N GLY A 142 21.08 1.40 -11.08
CA GLY A 142 22.13 0.86 -10.22
C GLY A 142 21.54 -0.04 -9.14
N THR A 143 20.68 -0.98 -9.53
CA THR A 143 20.26 -2.07 -8.67
C THR A 143 21.39 -3.06 -8.49
N GLU A 144 21.62 -3.48 -7.26
CA GLU A 144 22.60 -4.48 -6.86
C GLU A 144 21.93 -5.44 -5.88
N LEU A 145 21.98 -6.73 -6.18
CA LEU A 145 21.46 -7.81 -5.36
C LEU A 145 22.62 -8.69 -4.92
N ALA A 146 22.87 -8.70 -3.63
CA ALA A 146 23.77 -9.63 -2.98
C ALA A 146 22.94 -10.60 -2.14
N ALA A 147 23.30 -11.87 -2.19
CA ALA A 147 22.75 -12.85 -1.27
C ALA A 147 23.87 -13.79 -0.83
N SER A 148 23.90 -14.10 0.47
CA SER A 148 24.94 -14.93 1.09
C SER A 148 24.34 -15.85 2.14
N ALA A 149 24.98 -17.00 2.33
CA ALA A 149 24.59 -17.99 3.34
C ALA A 149 25.85 -18.42 4.12
N PRO A 150 26.34 -17.58 5.06
CA PRO A 150 27.67 -17.72 5.65
C PRO A 150 27.88 -19.04 6.42
N GLY A 151 26.80 -19.69 6.85
CA GLY A 151 26.84 -20.95 7.57
C GLY A 151 27.29 -22.16 6.74
N HIS A 152 27.26 -22.09 5.40
CA HIS A 152 27.57 -23.23 4.55
C HIS A 152 28.08 -22.83 3.16
N TRP A 153 29.29 -23.26 2.80
CA TRP A 153 29.97 -22.82 1.56
C TRP A 153 29.21 -23.17 0.27
N ILE A 154 28.55 -24.34 0.21
CA ILE A 154 27.76 -24.73 -0.98
C ILE A 154 26.51 -23.87 -1.08
N ALA A 155 25.85 -23.62 0.06
CA ALA A 155 24.66 -22.80 0.10
C ALA A 155 25.01 -21.35 -0.29
N ASP A 156 26.13 -20.84 0.22
CA ASP A 156 26.63 -19.51 -0.10
C ASP A 156 26.90 -19.35 -1.60
N LYS A 157 27.59 -20.32 -2.22
CA LYS A 157 27.82 -20.32 -3.68
C LYS A 157 26.53 -20.45 -4.49
N GLY A 158 25.58 -21.27 -4.04
CA GLY A 158 24.29 -21.41 -4.70
C GLY A 158 23.47 -20.12 -4.65
N VAL A 159 23.33 -19.54 -3.47
CA VAL A 159 22.52 -18.34 -3.24
C VAL A 159 23.12 -17.10 -3.93
N SER A 160 24.45 -16.93 -3.86
CA SER A 160 25.14 -15.84 -4.58
C SER A 160 25.06 -15.99 -6.10
N ALA A 161 25.10 -17.22 -6.63
CA ALA A 161 24.89 -17.48 -8.05
C ALA A 161 23.45 -17.13 -8.48
N ILE A 162 22.45 -17.48 -7.67
CA ILE A 162 21.05 -17.11 -7.94
C ILE A 162 20.88 -15.59 -7.96
N ALA A 163 21.43 -14.88 -6.97
CA ALA A 163 21.39 -13.42 -6.94
C ALA A 163 21.99 -12.80 -8.22
N SER A 164 23.15 -13.30 -8.65
CA SER A 164 23.82 -12.85 -9.87
C SER A 164 23.00 -13.13 -11.14
N LEU A 165 22.28 -14.27 -11.18
CA LEU A 165 21.40 -14.62 -12.29
C LEU A 165 20.12 -13.77 -12.32
N MET A 166 19.62 -13.35 -11.16
CA MET A 166 18.43 -12.50 -11.04
C MET A 166 18.72 -11.02 -11.26
N GLN A 167 19.98 -10.59 -11.05
CA GLN A 167 20.44 -9.21 -11.23
C GLN A 167 19.89 -8.51 -12.50
N PRO A 168 20.01 -9.07 -13.72
CA PRO A 168 19.57 -8.39 -14.94
C PRO A 168 18.05 -8.23 -15.05
N MET A 169 17.27 -9.03 -14.31
CA MET A 169 15.81 -8.97 -14.35
C MET A 169 15.21 -8.22 -13.17
N LEU A 170 16.04 -7.84 -12.19
CA LEU A 170 15.59 -7.28 -10.92
C LEU A 170 14.74 -6.02 -11.11
N ASP A 171 15.18 -5.12 -12.00
CA ASP A 171 14.45 -3.88 -12.28
C ASP A 171 13.04 -4.18 -12.80
N SER A 172 12.93 -5.11 -13.75
CA SER A 172 11.66 -5.50 -14.34
C SER A 172 10.72 -6.17 -13.33
N VAL A 173 11.25 -7.04 -12.47
CA VAL A 173 10.49 -7.73 -11.42
C VAL A 173 9.99 -6.72 -10.38
N LEU A 174 10.85 -5.81 -9.92
CA LEU A 174 10.48 -4.78 -8.95
C LEU A 174 9.43 -3.82 -9.53
N CYS A 175 9.65 -3.32 -10.75
CA CYS A 175 8.69 -2.43 -11.40
C CYS A 175 7.34 -3.12 -11.67
N ASN A 176 7.34 -4.39 -12.05
CA ASN A 176 6.08 -5.15 -12.23
C ASN A 176 5.37 -5.40 -10.90
N ALA A 177 6.10 -5.70 -9.83
CA ALA A 177 5.51 -5.85 -8.49
C ALA A 177 4.87 -4.53 -8.02
N ILE A 178 5.55 -3.41 -8.22
CA ILE A 178 5.02 -2.07 -7.91
C ILE A 178 3.78 -1.79 -8.76
N ARG A 179 3.83 -2.06 -10.07
CA ARG A 179 2.69 -1.89 -10.98
C ARG A 179 1.47 -2.65 -10.50
N HIS A 180 1.66 -3.91 -10.11
CA HIS A 180 0.56 -4.76 -9.66
C HIS A 180 -0.06 -4.25 -8.35
N GLN A 181 0.75 -3.80 -7.40
CA GLN A 181 0.25 -3.23 -6.14
C GLN A 181 -0.52 -1.92 -6.37
N ILE A 182 0.00 -1.03 -7.21
CA ILE A 182 -0.65 0.25 -7.51
C ILE A 182 -1.92 0.04 -8.33
N GLY A 183 -1.88 -0.82 -9.35
CA GLY A 183 -3.06 -1.16 -10.16
C GLY A 183 -4.16 -1.84 -9.35
N SER A 184 -3.82 -2.58 -8.29
CA SER A 184 -4.83 -3.17 -7.39
C SER A 184 -5.59 -2.14 -6.53
N MET A 185 -5.13 -0.88 -6.50
CA MET A 185 -5.84 0.22 -5.83
C MET A 185 -6.95 0.83 -6.71
N GLU A 186 -7.10 0.39 -7.97
CA GLU A 186 -8.26 0.70 -8.81
C GLU A 186 -9.51 0.02 -8.27
N THR A 187 -10.17 0.62 -7.29
CA THR A 187 -11.62 0.54 -7.26
C THR A 187 -12.18 1.84 -6.71
N SER A 188 -13.17 2.39 -7.42
CA SER A 188 -14.05 3.48 -7.03
C SER A 188 -14.93 3.10 -5.82
N THR A 189 -14.34 2.51 -4.79
CA THR A 189 -15.02 1.96 -3.63
C THR A 189 -15.23 3.06 -2.61
N VAL A 190 -16.42 3.02 -2.00
CA VAL A 190 -16.73 3.85 -0.85
C VAL A 190 -15.86 3.35 0.30
N MET A 191 -14.93 4.19 0.75
CA MET A 191 -13.95 3.85 1.77
C MET A 191 -14.44 4.26 3.15
N LYS A 192 -14.13 3.45 4.17
CA LYS A 192 -14.39 3.79 5.58
C LYS A 192 -13.36 4.82 6.03
N PHE A 193 -13.81 5.97 6.52
CA PHE A 193 -12.91 6.94 7.13
C PHE A 193 -12.45 6.41 8.49
N PRO A 194 -11.15 6.43 8.82
CA PRO A 194 -10.65 5.98 10.12
C PRO A 194 -10.92 7.06 11.19
N VAL A 195 -12.21 7.24 11.50
CA VAL A 195 -12.70 8.27 12.43
C VAL A 195 -12.01 8.15 13.80
N TYR A 196 -11.71 6.93 14.23
CA TYR A 196 -11.07 6.67 15.52
C TYR A 196 -9.65 7.22 15.62
N ASP A 197 -8.88 7.26 14.53
CA ASP A 197 -7.46 7.65 14.57
C ASP A 197 -7.26 9.16 14.53
N VAL A 198 -8.24 9.90 14.01
CA VAL A 198 -8.14 11.34 13.73
C VAL A 198 -8.93 12.20 14.72
N ILE A 199 -9.97 11.63 15.35
CA ILE A 199 -10.84 12.40 16.25
C ILE A 199 -10.27 12.51 17.68
N PRO A 200 -10.24 13.72 18.27
CA PRO A 200 -9.86 13.93 19.67
C PRO A 200 -10.67 13.06 20.65
N GLU A 201 -10.05 12.58 21.73
CA GLU A 201 -10.68 11.63 22.68
C GLU A 201 -12.03 12.10 23.25
N GLN A 202 -12.25 13.41 23.32
CA GLN A 202 -13.48 14.03 23.80
C GLN A 202 -14.69 13.76 22.89
N LEU A 203 -14.45 13.62 21.58
CA LEU A 203 -15.47 13.36 20.56
C LEU A 203 -15.63 11.87 20.23
N ARG A 204 -14.64 11.03 20.57
CA ARG A 204 -14.74 9.57 20.39
C ARG A 204 -15.97 8.98 21.06
N ARG A 205 -16.31 9.41 22.29
CA ARG A 205 -17.48 8.88 23.02
C ARG A 205 -18.81 9.12 22.30
N TYR A 206 -18.92 10.18 21.50
CA TYR A 206 -20.13 10.47 20.74
C TYR A 206 -20.26 9.58 19.49
N VAL A 207 -19.14 9.32 18.81
CA VAL A 207 -19.11 8.44 17.62
C VAL A 207 -19.30 6.98 18.01
N THR A 208 -18.63 6.53 19.08
CA THR A 208 -18.71 5.15 19.59
C THR A 208 -20.09 4.82 20.17
N LYS A 209 -20.83 5.79 20.69
CA LYS A 209 -22.15 5.55 21.31
C LYS A 209 -23.25 5.25 20.28
N ASN A 210 -23.08 5.70 19.03
CA ASN A 210 -24.10 5.59 18.00
C ASN A 210 -23.74 4.60 16.86
N ASP A 211 -22.63 3.85 16.96
CA ASP A 211 -22.15 2.94 15.90
C ASP A 211 -22.17 3.57 14.48
N THR A 212 -21.80 4.86 14.44
CA THR A 212 -21.79 5.65 13.22
C THR A 212 -20.49 5.42 12.44
N THR A 213 -20.59 4.99 11.19
CA THR A 213 -19.42 4.91 10.29
C THR A 213 -19.48 6.07 9.30
N LEU A 214 -18.39 6.84 9.25
CA LEU A 214 -18.19 7.84 8.20
C LEU A 214 -17.60 7.16 6.98
N PHE A 215 -18.28 7.28 5.87
CA PHE A 215 -17.82 6.83 4.57
C PHE A 215 -17.36 8.03 3.75
N TYR A 216 -16.33 7.83 2.94
CA TYR A 216 -15.88 8.81 1.97
C TYR A 216 -15.78 8.18 0.58
N ARG A 217 -16.13 8.96 -0.44
CA ARG A 217 -15.97 8.61 -1.85
C ARG A 217 -15.13 9.69 -2.51
N LEU A 218 -13.98 9.32 -3.07
CA LEU A 218 -13.20 10.25 -3.88
C LEU A 218 -13.99 10.62 -5.14
N LYS A 219 -14.08 11.92 -5.41
CA LYS A 219 -14.84 12.50 -6.53
C LYS A 219 -13.94 12.99 -7.64
N SER A 220 -12.84 13.62 -7.28
CA SER A 220 -11.82 13.99 -8.25
C SER A 220 -10.47 14.04 -7.59
N LEU A 221 -9.46 13.67 -8.36
CA LEU A 221 -8.06 13.90 -8.07
C LEU A 221 -7.50 14.73 -9.23
N LYS A 222 -6.82 15.83 -8.91
CA LYS A 222 -6.16 16.68 -9.89
C LYS A 222 -4.74 16.96 -9.42
N VAL A 223 -3.79 16.80 -10.33
CA VAL A 223 -2.39 17.14 -10.08
C VAL A 223 -2.03 18.26 -11.02
N ASP A 224 -1.79 19.44 -10.44
CA ASP A 224 -1.29 20.60 -11.14
C ASP A 224 0.20 20.77 -10.80
N ASP A 225 0.90 21.65 -11.51
CA ASP A 225 2.28 22.00 -11.17
C ASP A 225 2.37 22.45 -9.68
N HIS A 226 3.13 21.68 -8.89
CA HIS A 226 3.34 21.82 -7.45
C HIS A 226 2.17 21.49 -6.51
N GLN A 227 0.98 21.09 -6.99
CA GLN A 227 -0.17 20.86 -6.11
C GLN A 227 -0.99 19.61 -6.46
N LEU A 228 -1.36 18.85 -5.43
CA LEU A 228 -2.35 17.79 -5.50
C LEU A 228 -3.66 18.26 -4.87
N THR A 229 -4.73 18.29 -5.65
CA THR A 229 -6.09 18.58 -5.19
C THR A 229 -6.94 17.32 -5.17
N ALA A 230 -7.39 16.93 -3.99
CA ALA A 230 -8.31 15.81 -3.80
C ALA A 230 -9.67 16.32 -3.33
N ARG A 231 -10.75 15.86 -3.98
CA ARG A 231 -12.13 16.13 -3.56
C ARG A 231 -12.79 14.82 -3.18
N ALA A 232 -13.40 14.78 -2.00
CA ALA A 232 -14.14 13.63 -1.52
C ALA A 232 -15.55 14.03 -1.05
N GLN A 233 -16.52 13.16 -1.31
CA GLN A 233 -17.86 13.25 -0.77
C GLN A 233 -17.94 12.39 0.50
N LEU A 234 -18.34 13.00 1.61
CA LEU A 234 -18.50 12.37 2.91
C LEU A 234 -19.97 12.03 3.15
N GLN A 235 -20.25 10.82 3.64
CA GLN A 235 -21.59 10.36 4.01
C GLN A 235 -21.54 9.58 5.33
N TRP A 236 -22.45 9.89 6.25
CA TRP A 236 -22.63 9.14 7.50
C TRP A 236 -23.68 8.05 7.31
N VAL A 237 -23.41 6.84 7.81
CA VAL A 237 -24.38 5.74 7.83
C VAL A 237 -24.34 5.06 9.20
N ASP A 238 -25.50 4.93 9.83
CA ASP A 238 -25.68 4.13 11.05
C ASP A 238 -25.57 2.64 10.70
N ILE A 239 -24.81 1.87 11.48
CA ILE A 239 -24.80 0.40 11.37
C ILE A 239 -26.10 -0.13 11.99
N VAL A 240 -27.23 0.06 11.29
CA VAL A 240 -28.39 -0.80 11.48
C VAL A 240 -28.19 -1.94 10.50
N SER A 241 -27.97 -3.15 11.02
CA SER A 241 -27.91 -4.39 10.24
C SER A 241 -29.14 -4.48 9.34
N ASP A 242 -28.99 -4.11 8.07
CA ASP A 242 -30.02 -4.33 7.08
C ASP A 242 -29.36 -4.42 5.71
N ASP A 243 -29.56 -5.56 5.04
CA ASP A 243 -29.06 -5.98 3.72
C ASP A 243 -29.51 -5.06 2.55
N ARG A 244 -29.87 -3.80 2.84
CA ARG A 244 -30.44 -2.85 1.89
C ARG A 244 -29.40 -2.12 1.04
N PHE A 245 -28.11 -2.27 1.32
CA PHE A 245 -27.06 -1.74 0.43
C PHE A 245 -27.05 -2.40 -0.95
N ALA A 246 -27.51 -3.65 -1.06
CA ALA A 246 -27.71 -4.30 -2.36
C ALA A 246 -28.93 -3.72 -3.12
N LEU A 247 -29.95 -3.26 -2.41
CA LEU A 247 -31.21 -2.76 -2.99
C LEU A 247 -31.12 -1.32 -3.51
N VAL A 248 -30.34 -0.45 -2.85
CA VAL A 248 -30.13 0.92 -3.34
C VAL A 248 -29.30 0.92 -4.63
N GLN A 249 -28.37 -0.03 -4.79
CA GLN A 249 -27.57 -0.16 -6.00
C GLN A 249 -28.38 -0.70 -7.19
N MET A 250 -29.41 -1.54 -6.96
CA MET A 250 -30.32 -2.00 -8.02
C MET A 250 -31.29 -0.90 -8.50
N LEU A 251 -31.77 -0.03 -7.60
CA LEU A 251 -32.77 0.99 -7.96
C LEU A 251 -32.18 2.16 -8.77
N THR A 252 -30.87 2.41 -8.67
CA THR A 252 -30.20 3.45 -9.49
C THR A 252 -29.78 2.97 -10.88
N CYS A 253 -29.76 1.66 -11.16
CA CYS A 253 -29.45 1.12 -12.49
C CYS A 253 -30.70 0.76 -13.33
N LEU A 254 -31.90 0.91 -12.77
CA LEU A 254 -33.19 0.67 -13.47
C LEU A 254 -33.91 1.98 -13.84
N GLY A 255 -33.24 3.12 -13.69
CA GLY A 255 -33.78 4.46 -13.94
C GLY A 255 -33.08 5.22 -15.07
N GLU A 256 -32.55 4.52 -16.07
CA GLU A 256 -32.24 5.06 -17.40
C GLU A 256 -33.07 4.34 -18.47
#